data_AF-A0A7V8SZ51-F1
#
_entry.id   AF-A0A7V8SZ51-F1
#
_cell.length_a   1.000
_cell.length_b   1.000
_cell.length_c   1.000
_cell.angle_alpha   90.00
_cell.angle_beta   90.00
_cell.angle_gamma   90.00
#
_symmetry.space_group_name_H-M   'P 1'
#
loop_
_entity.id
_entity.type
_entity.pdbx_description
1 polymer ?
#
loop_
_entity_poly.entity_id
_entity_poly.type
_entity_poly.pdbx_seq_one_letter_code
_entity_poly.pdbx_strand_id
1 'polypeptide(L)'
;MTPLRQRMIDDMRLAGFATRTQDVYIQAIRRLAAHYMRSPDVLSEEEVRAYLLHLRDERGVARGTFKTNHGGIRFLYSRTLDRDWALFSQKNAFARRGSSGCRSCSLMPRSAPSWLRYVIQSTGPAFN
;
A
#
# COMPACT_ATOMS: atom_id res chain seq x y z
N MET A 1 -0.71 -8.50 -21.78
CA MET A 1 -0.21 -8.19 -20.41
C MET A 1 0.77 -7.03 -20.54
N THR A 2 0.69 -5.98 -19.73
CA THR A 2 1.65 -4.85 -19.85
C THR A 2 2.96 -5.19 -19.13
N PRO A 3 4.12 -4.73 -19.64
CA PRO A 3 5.41 -5.03 -19.02
C PRO A 3 5.52 -4.53 -17.58
N LEU A 4 4.93 -3.35 -17.28
CA LEU A 4 4.88 -2.80 -15.93
C LEU A 4 4.09 -3.67 -14.95
N ARG A 5 2.97 -4.25 -15.40
CA ARG A 5 2.15 -5.13 -14.57
C ARG A 5 2.90 -6.42 -14.21
N GLN A 6 3.65 -6.98 -15.16
CA GLN A 6 4.45 -8.18 -14.91
C GLN A 6 5.53 -7.91 -13.86
N ARG A 7 6.30 -6.82 -14.02
CA ARG A 7 7.32 -6.41 -13.04
C ARG A 7 6.73 -6.26 -11.64
N MET A 8 5.60 -5.57 -11.52
CA MET A 8 4.96 -5.39 -10.22
C MET A 8 4.50 -6.73 -9.59
N ILE A 9 4.01 -7.68 -10.40
CA ILE A 9 3.66 -9.03 -9.91
C ILE A 9 4.89 -9.74 -9.37
N ASP A 10 6.00 -9.70 -10.10
CA ASP A 10 7.24 -10.34 -9.70
C ASP A 10 7.82 -9.68 -8.45
N ASP A 11 7.78 -8.35 -8.34
CA ASP A 11 8.15 -7.61 -7.13
C ASP A 11 7.28 -7.99 -5.92
N MET A 12 5.96 -8.16 -6.12
CA MET A 12 5.06 -8.59 -5.05
C MET A 12 5.30 -10.03 -4.63
N ARG A 13 5.67 -10.92 -5.57
CA ARG A 13 6.07 -12.29 -5.27
C ARG A 13 7.37 -12.33 -4.47
N LEU A 14 8.37 -11.54 -4.86
CA LEU A 14 9.63 -11.39 -4.12
C LEU A 14 9.41 -10.82 -2.72
N ALA A 15 8.42 -9.94 -2.54
CA ALA A 15 8.04 -9.41 -1.25
C ALA A 15 7.16 -10.36 -0.40
N GLY A 16 6.78 -11.53 -0.93
CA GLY A 16 6.01 -12.54 -0.20
C GLY A 16 4.52 -12.24 -0.06
N PHE A 17 3.93 -11.43 -0.94
CA PHE A 17 2.48 -11.16 -0.89
C PHE A 17 1.66 -12.36 -1.38
N ALA A 18 0.54 -12.63 -0.70
CA ALA A 18 -0.45 -13.60 -1.14
C ALA A 18 -1.09 -13.20 -2.47
N THR A 19 -1.46 -14.18 -3.30
CA THR A 19 -2.08 -13.96 -4.63
C THR A 19 -3.30 -13.04 -4.55
N ARG A 20 -4.15 -13.23 -3.53
CA ARG A 20 -5.34 -12.39 -3.32
C ARG A 20 -4.97 -10.92 -3.11
N THR A 21 -3.89 -10.63 -2.39
CA THR A 21 -3.40 -9.26 -2.20
C THR A 21 -2.81 -8.68 -3.48
N GLN A 22 -2.09 -9.50 -4.26
CA GLN A 22 -1.57 -9.10 -5.57
C GLN A 22 -2.71 -8.63 -6.49
N ASP A 23 -3.81 -9.38 -6.54
CA ASP A 23 -4.97 -9.03 -7.35
C ASP A 23 -5.60 -7.70 -6.93
N VAL A 24 -5.77 -7.46 -5.62
CA VAL A 24 -6.35 -6.19 -5.16
C VAL A 24 -5.42 -5.01 -5.48
N TYR A 25 -4.11 -5.19 -5.36
CA TYR A 25 -3.14 -4.12 -5.67
C TYR A 25 -3.12 -3.80 -7.16
N ILE A 26 -3.13 -4.82 -8.01
CA ILE A 26 -3.24 -4.66 -9.46
C ILE A 26 -4.55 -3.97 -9.82
N GLN A 27 -5.66 -4.36 -9.19
CA GLN A 27 -6.96 -3.75 -9.44
C GLN A 27 -6.98 -2.26 -9.05
N ALA A 28 -6.32 -1.89 -7.95
CA ALA A 28 -6.17 -0.49 -7.55
C ALA A 28 -5.43 0.33 -8.61
N ILE A 29 -4.33 -0.18 -9.15
CA ILE A 29 -3.54 0.51 -10.19
C ILE A 29 -4.31 0.59 -11.50
N ARG A 30 -5.07 -0.46 -11.84
CA ARG A 30 -5.98 -0.42 -13.01
C ARG A 30 -7.02 0.68 -12.88
N ARG A 31 -7.57 0.91 -11.67
CA ARG A 31 -8.51 2.01 -11.42
C ARG A 31 -7.85 3.38 -11.53
N LEU A 32 -6.62 3.53 -11.05
CA LEU A 32 -5.83 4.75 -11.21
C LEU A 32 -5.57 5.05 -12.69
N ALA A 33 -5.07 4.06 -13.44
CA ALA A 33 -4.79 4.21 -14.86
C ALA A 33 -6.06 4.50 -15.67
N ALA A 34 -7.19 3.89 -15.30
CA ALA A 34 -8.49 4.17 -15.94
C ALA A 34 -9.00 5.58 -15.65
N HIS A 35 -8.70 6.17 -14.49
CA HIS A 35 -9.12 7.53 -14.13
C HIS A 35 -8.39 8.59 -14.96
N TYR A 36 -7.08 8.44 -15.16
CA TYR A 36 -6.29 9.38 -15.98
C TYR A 36 -6.18 9.00 -17.46
N MET A 37 -6.67 7.81 -17.83
CA MET A 37 -6.47 7.19 -19.16
C MET A 37 -5.01 7.19 -19.62
N ARG A 38 -4.08 7.09 -18.66
CA ARG A 38 -2.64 7.16 -18.87
C ARG A 38 -1.96 6.04 -18.11
N SER A 39 -0.76 5.69 -18.57
CA SER A 39 0.07 4.70 -17.89
C SER A 39 0.50 5.25 -16.52
N PRO A 40 0.43 4.46 -15.43
CA PRO A 40 0.74 4.96 -14.10
C PRO A 40 2.22 5.36 -13.93
N ASP A 41 3.10 4.88 -14.79
CA ASP A 41 4.51 5.28 -14.91
C ASP A 41 4.71 6.75 -15.30
N VAL A 42 3.77 7.39 -16.02
CA VAL A 42 3.91 8.79 -16.42
C VAL A 42 3.26 9.78 -15.46
N LEU A 43 2.54 9.29 -14.43
CA LEU A 43 1.84 10.15 -13.49
C LEU A 43 2.82 10.85 -12.53
N SER A 44 2.50 12.11 -12.20
CA SER A 44 3.24 12.89 -11.22
C SER A 44 2.77 12.63 -9.78
N GLU A 45 3.56 13.07 -8.80
CA GLU A 45 3.21 12.95 -7.38
C GLU A 45 1.91 13.70 -7.06
N GLU A 46 1.73 14.88 -7.65
CA GLU A 46 0.56 15.75 -7.46
C GLU A 46 -0.71 15.10 -8.02
N GLU A 47 -0.63 14.47 -9.19
CA GLU A 47 -1.76 13.75 -9.79
C GLU A 47 -2.16 12.57 -8.90
N VAL A 48 -1.19 11.78 -8.44
CA VAL A 48 -1.46 10.65 -7.53
C VAL A 48 -2.04 11.12 -6.20
N ARG A 49 -1.58 12.27 -5.69
CA ARG A 49 -2.15 12.91 -4.50
C ARG A 49 -3.61 13.30 -4.71
N ALA A 50 -3.89 13.99 -5.82
CA ALA A 50 -5.23 14.43 -6.18
C ALA A 50 -6.18 13.24 -6.31
N TYR A 51 -5.74 12.14 -6.92
CA TYR A 51 -6.53 10.92 -7.03
C TYR A 51 -6.87 10.29 -5.67
N LEU A 52 -5.89 10.21 -4.77
CA LEU A 52 -6.11 9.67 -3.43
C LEU A 52 -7.10 10.55 -2.63
N LEU A 53 -7.02 11.87 -2.78
CA LEU A 53 -7.98 12.80 -2.19
C LEU A 53 -9.38 12.62 -2.79
N HIS A 54 -9.48 12.55 -4.11
CA HIS A 54 -10.73 12.28 -4.84
C HIS A 54 -11.40 10.98 -4.37
N LEU A 55 -10.62 9.89 -4.19
CA LEU A 55 -11.15 8.65 -3.65
C LEU A 55 -11.74 8.84 -2.24
N ARG A 56 -11.05 9.60 -1.38
CA ARG A 56 -11.49 9.82 0.00
C ARG A 56 -12.73 10.71 0.06
N ASP A 57 -12.70 11.83 -0.64
CA ASP A 57 -13.63 12.95 -0.46
C ASP A 57 -14.85 12.85 -1.38
N GLU A 58 -14.67 12.44 -2.64
CA GLU A 58 -15.76 12.42 -3.64
C GLU A 58 -16.43 11.03 -3.75
N ARG A 59 -15.63 9.95 -3.73
CA ARG A 59 -16.17 8.59 -3.83
C ARG A 59 -16.67 8.02 -2.50
N GLY A 60 -16.28 8.61 -1.37
CA GLY A 60 -16.61 8.13 -0.03
C GLY A 60 -16.23 6.66 0.19
N VAL A 61 -15.14 6.17 -0.43
CA VAL A 61 -14.79 4.75 -0.33
C VAL A 61 -14.53 4.36 1.12
N ALA A 62 -15.06 3.19 1.50
CA ALA A 62 -14.83 2.61 2.82
C ALA A 62 -13.33 2.57 3.14
N ARG A 63 -12.99 2.83 4.40
CA ARG A 63 -11.60 2.95 4.88
C ARG A 63 -10.72 1.74 4.52
N GLY A 64 -11.27 0.52 4.55
CA GLY A 64 -10.55 -0.69 4.15
C GLY A 64 -10.18 -0.71 2.66
N THR A 65 -11.11 -0.30 1.81
CA THR A 65 -10.88 -0.16 0.37
C THR A 65 -9.84 0.91 0.10
N PHE A 66 -9.94 2.08 0.74
CA PHE A 66 -8.95 3.15 0.61
C PHE A 66 -7.54 2.68 0.97
N LYS A 67 -7.38 2.01 2.13
CA LYS A 67 -6.07 1.47 2.56
C LYS A 67 -5.46 0.52 1.54
N THR A 68 -6.28 -0.32 0.91
CA THR A 68 -5.79 -1.28 -0.08
C THR A 68 -5.41 -0.61 -1.39
N ASN A 69 -6.17 0.40 -1.82
CA ASN A 69 -5.78 1.21 -2.98
C ASN A 69 -4.50 1.99 -2.71
N HIS A 70 -4.42 2.68 -1.57
CA HIS A 70 -3.23 3.42 -1.16
C HIS A 70 -1.99 2.51 -1.06
N GLY A 71 -2.13 1.31 -0.47
CA GLY A 71 -1.04 0.33 -0.36
C GLY A 71 -0.52 -0.13 -1.72
N GLY A 72 -1.41 -0.46 -2.66
CA GLY A 72 -1.02 -0.88 -4.01
C GLY A 72 -0.32 0.23 -4.80
N ILE A 73 -0.85 1.46 -4.72
CA ILE A 73 -0.25 2.62 -5.39
C ILE A 73 1.13 2.93 -4.80
N ARG A 74 1.25 2.94 -3.46
CA ARG A 74 2.55 3.10 -2.79
C ARG A 74 3.56 2.05 -3.22
N PHE A 75 3.14 0.78 -3.29
CA PHE A 75 4.04 -0.31 -3.68
C PHE A 75 4.59 -0.11 -5.09
N LEU A 76 3.73 0.24 -6.05
CA LEU A 76 4.16 0.49 -7.43
C LEU A 76 5.24 1.58 -7.51
N TYR A 77 5.00 2.74 -6.90
CA TYR A 77 5.93 3.86 -7.01
C TYR A 77 7.20 3.67 -6.19
N SER A 78 7.09 3.14 -4.98
CA SER A 78 8.27 2.97 -4.11
C SER A 78 9.11 1.73 -4.42
N ARG A 79 8.54 0.65 -4.96
CA ARG A 79 9.28 -0.62 -5.20
C ARG A 79 9.56 -0.86 -6.67
N THR A 80 8.56 -0.71 -7.54
CA THR A 80 8.70 -1.03 -8.96
C THR A 80 9.32 0.11 -9.76
N LEU A 81 9.02 1.36 -9.39
CA LEU A 81 9.52 2.56 -10.08
C LEU A 81 10.63 3.30 -9.31
N ASP A 82 10.96 2.84 -8.09
CA ASP A 82 11.99 3.42 -7.21
C ASP A 82 11.89 4.94 -7.02
N ARG A 83 10.66 5.46 -6.94
CA ARG A 83 10.38 6.88 -6.69
C ARG A 83 10.18 7.13 -5.20
N ASP A 84 11.08 7.91 -4.60
CA ASP A 84 10.91 8.41 -3.23
C ASP A 84 10.03 9.67 -3.24
N TRP A 85 8.70 9.46 -3.28
CA TRP A 85 7.73 10.55 -3.16
C TRP A 85 7.44 10.88 -1.69
N ALA A 86 7.43 12.17 -1.36
CA ALA A 86 7.11 12.65 -0.02
C ALA A 86 5.69 12.24 0.42
N LEU A 87 4.79 12.08 -0.55
CA LEU A 87 3.45 11.56 -0.38
C LEU A 87 3.39 10.18 0.31
N PHE A 88 4.35 9.29 0.02
CA PHE A 88 4.45 7.97 0.65
C PHE A 88 5.54 7.88 1.72
N SER A 89 6.53 8.77 1.61
CA SER A 89 7.65 8.94 2.54
C SER A 89 7.22 9.88 3.67
N GLN A 90 6.25 9.44 4.50
CA GLN A 90 6.21 9.95 5.86
C GLN A 90 7.46 9.41 6.58
N LYS A 91 8.61 10.04 6.33
CA LYS A 91 9.71 10.06 7.28
C LYS A 91 9.10 10.51 8.59
N ASN A 92 9.07 9.60 9.55
CA ASN A 92 8.78 9.86 10.94
C ASN A 92 9.41 11.19 11.34
N ALA A 93 8.60 12.25 11.45
CA ALA A 93 8.96 13.47 12.16
C ALA A 93 9.26 13.18 13.65
N PHE A 94 9.11 11.92 14.08
CA PHE A 94 9.45 11.42 15.41
C PHE A 94 10.89 10.89 15.57
N ALA A 95 11.69 10.78 14.50
CA ALA A 95 13.04 10.20 14.57
C ALA A 95 14.19 11.21 14.78
N ARG A 96 13.90 12.40 15.36
CA ARG A 96 14.93 13.30 15.89
C ARG A 96 14.58 13.78 17.28
N ARG A 97 14.72 12.91 18.28
CA ARG A 97 14.98 13.34 19.66
C ARG A 97 15.84 12.29 20.37
N GLY A 98 17.10 12.63 20.59
CA GLY A 98 17.90 12.16 21.72
C GLY A 98 18.64 10.84 21.56
N SER A 99 19.85 10.90 21.00
CA SER A 99 20.94 10.02 21.46
C SER A 99 21.31 10.43 22.90
N SER A 100 21.07 9.57 23.88
CA SER A 100 21.89 9.46 25.09
C SER A 100 21.46 8.26 25.95
N GLY A 101 22.39 7.35 26.22
CA GLY A 101 22.32 6.47 27.39
C GLY A 101 21.96 5.01 27.10
N CYS A 102 22.97 4.15 27.16
CA CYS A 102 22.86 2.69 27.14
C CYS A 102 22.08 2.15 28.36
N ARG A 103 21.33 1.06 28.15
CA ARG A 103 21.52 -0.30 28.74
C ARG A 103 20.16 -0.99 28.96
N SER A 104 20.04 -2.16 28.33
CA SER A 104 19.27 -3.34 28.76
C SER A 104 18.40 -3.89 27.64
N CYS A 105 18.75 -5.11 27.26
CA CYS A 105 17.94 -6.03 26.46
C CYS A 105 16.60 -6.29 27.14
N SER A 106 15.50 -6.14 26.41
CA SER A 106 14.33 -7.02 26.52
C SER A 106 13.28 -6.68 25.46
N LEU A 107 13.10 -7.62 24.53
CA LEU A 107 11.84 -7.96 23.86
C LEU A 107 11.15 -6.85 23.05
N MET A 108 11.33 -6.87 21.72
CA MET A 108 10.48 -6.13 20.81
C MET A 108 9.06 -6.75 20.80
N PRO A 109 7.98 -6.01 21.12
CA PRO A 109 6.70 -6.30 20.52
C PRO A 109 6.79 -5.79 19.07
N ARG A 110 6.94 -6.73 18.13
CA ARG A 110 6.72 -6.47 16.70
C ARG A 110 5.37 -5.79 16.55
N SER A 111 5.36 -4.47 16.35
CA SER A 111 4.18 -3.75 15.90
C SER A 111 3.83 -4.27 14.52
N ALA A 112 2.94 -5.27 14.49
CA ALA A 112 2.41 -5.85 13.29
C ALA A 112 1.73 -4.75 12.47
N PRO A 113 2.00 -4.67 11.16
CA PRO A 113 1.20 -3.85 10.26
C PRO A 113 -0.28 -4.21 10.41
N SER A 114 -1.15 -3.21 10.43
CA SER A 114 -2.62 -3.27 10.64
C SER A 114 -3.40 -4.26 9.74
N TRP A 115 -2.74 -5.03 8.88
CA TRP A 115 -3.32 -6.06 8.02
C TRP A 115 -3.63 -7.37 8.76
N LEU A 116 -3.03 -7.62 9.94
CA LEU A 116 -3.21 -8.87 10.68
C LEU A 116 -4.48 -8.95 11.54
N ARG A 117 -5.37 -7.95 11.48
CA ARG A 117 -6.65 -7.96 12.22
C ARG A 117 -7.87 -8.27 11.35
N TYR A 118 -7.67 -8.64 10.08
CA TYR A 118 -8.77 -8.85 9.11
C TYR A 118 -8.80 -10.26 8.49
N VAL A 119 -8.07 -11.23 9.05
CA VAL A 119 -8.00 -12.61 8.53
C VAL A 119 -8.50 -13.65 9.57
N ILE A 120 -9.22 -13.23 10.61
CA ILE A 120 -9.83 -14.16 11.59
C ILE A 120 -11.27 -13.76 11.91
N GLN A 121 -12.11 -13.57 10.88
CA GLN A 121 -13.56 -13.65 11.07
C GLN A 121 -14.26 -14.16 9.81
N SER A 122 -13.86 -15.35 9.37
CA SER A 122 -14.60 -16.12 8.38
C SER A 122 -14.43 -17.62 8.64
N THR A 123 -14.72 -18.04 9.86
CA THR A 123 -15.01 -19.44 10.20
C THR A 123 -16.17 -19.45 11.18
N GLY A 124 -17.35 -19.76 10.65
CA GLY A 124 -18.58 -20.07 11.37
C GLY A 124 -19.47 -20.88 10.45
N PRO A 125 -19.95 -22.07 10.85
CA PRO A 125 -20.53 -23.06 9.94
C PRO A 125 -22.01 -22.76 9.66
N ALA A 126 -22.45 -23.01 8.42
CA ALA A 126 -23.88 -23.13 8.12
C ALA A 126 -24.29 -24.59 8.29
N PHE A 127 -25.11 -24.82 9.31
CA PHE A 127 -25.94 -26.00 9.52
C PHE A 127 -26.82 -26.27 8.29
N ASN A 128 -27.02 -27.55 7.98
CA ASN A 128 -28.32 -28.08 7.60
C ASN A 128 -28.64 -29.22 8.56
#